data_AF-A0A9E2AT58-F1
#
_entry.id   AF-A0A9E2AT58-F1
#
_cell.length_a   1.000
_cell.length_b   1.000
_cell.length_c   1.000
_cell.angle_alpha   90.00
_cell.angle_beta   90.00
_cell.angle_gamma   90.00
#
_symmetry.space_group_name_H-M   'P 1'
#
loop_
_entity.id
_entity.type
_entity.pdbx_description
1 polymer ?
#
loop_
_entity_poly.entity_id
_entity_poly.type
_entity_poly.pdbx_seq_one_letter_code
_entity_poly.pdbx_strand_id
1 'polypeptide(L)'
;VTLTIPGPKMIWHFAELGMENSIFTCSDGSFNDPDCKLSTKPQPQWMNNWLSDPNRNQIYNAWSRINNLKINEPVFEGDYAIDSGTLTPRIYVFDNSIPANELRNVVILANFDVVAQNVTPDFPYTGTWYDLMDESGSSSINVSNTTTPINIPPGEFRMYGNALPETLSSDDFELNQDFKIYPNPTFDTFQINRDIDSIDIYDLTGKLIKTFEGGFSSTSVFDISGLSQSVYILKAKDNTGGQITAKIVKL
;
A
#
# COMPACT_ATOMS: atom_id res chain seq x y z
N VAL A 1 8.64 -10.82 9.56
CA VAL A 1 9.30 -11.24 8.29
C VAL A 1 8.76 -12.53 7.68
N THR A 2 8.13 -13.46 8.41
CA THR A 2 7.67 -14.74 7.82
C THR A 2 6.49 -14.62 6.86
N LEU A 3 5.71 -13.54 6.94
CA LEU A 3 4.56 -13.29 6.07
C LEU A 3 4.93 -13.21 4.59
N THR A 4 6.14 -12.72 4.28
CA THR A 4 6.67 -12.55 2.91
C THR A 4 7.09 -13.84 2.25
N ILE A 5 7.24 -14.94 3.00
CA ILE A 5 7.58 -16.23 2.40
C ILE A 5 6.38 -16.66 1.53
N PRO A 6 6.61 -17.05 0.27
CA PRO A 6 5.55 -17.52 -0.62
C PRO A 6 4.64 -18.59 0.00
N GLY A 7 3.39 -18.61 -0.45
CA GLY A 7 2.34 -19.52 0.03
C GLY A 7 1.50 -18.99 1.20
N PRO A 8 0.42 -19.73 1.55
CA PRO A 8 -0.58 -19.28 2.52
C PRO A 8 0.05 -19.07 3.91
N LYS A 9 -0.43 -18.05 4.62
CA LYS A 9 0.00 -17.73 5.99
C LYS A 9 -1.23 -17.58 6.86
N MET A 10 -1.23 -18.29 7.97
CA MET A 10 -2.26 -18.13 9.00
C MET A 10 -1.71 -17.27 10.12
N ILE A 11 -2.47 -16.26 10.49
CA ILE A 11 -2.18 -15.34 11.57
C ILE A 11 -3.06 -15.73 12.75
N TRP A 12 -2.48 -15.78 13.96
CA TRP A 12 -3.27 -15.96 15.16
C TRP A 12 -4.09 -14.71 15.47
N HIS A 13 -5.27 -14.91 16.04
CA HIS A 13 -6.26 -13.86 16.27
C HIS A 13 -5.66 -12.63 16.97
N PHE A 14 -5.76 -11.46 16.33
CA PHE A 14 -5.25 -10.16 16.79
C PHE A 14 -3.73 -10.07 16.99
N ALA A 15 -2.95 -11.00 16.43
CA ALA A 15 -1.49 -10.92 16.49
C ALA A 15 -0.94 -9.67 15.76
N GLU A 16 -1.66 -9.15 14.77
CA GLU A 16 -1.36 -7.90 14.08
C GLU A 16 -1.48 -6.66 14.98
N LEU A 17 -2.16 -6.77 16.12
CA LEU A 17 -2.24 -5.74 17.16
C LEU A 17 -1.36 -6.06 18.38
N GLY A 18 -0.52 -7.09 18.30
CA GLY A 18 0.36 -7.53 19.39
C GLY A 18 -0.34 -8.29 20.50
N MET A 19 -1.34 -9.13 20.19
CA MET A 19 -2.06 -9.94 21.18
C MET A 19 -1.12 -10.73 22.10
N GLU A 20 -1.21 -10.44 23.40
CA GLU A 20 -0.36 -11.00 24.45
C GLU A 20 -1.02 -12.17 25.22
N ASN A 21 -2.31 -12.42 25.00
CA ASN A 21 -3.02 -13.47 25.72
C ASN A 21 -2.54 -14.86 25.27
N SER A 22 -2.35 -15.74 26.25
CA SER A 22 -2.02 -17.13 26.01
C SER A 22 -3.16 -17.86 25.32
N ILE A 23 -2.82 -18.92 24.57
CA ILE A 23 -3.80 -19.86 24.04
C ILE A 23 -4.61 -20.54 25.16
N PHE A 24 -4.08 -20.62 26.38
CA PHE A 24 -4.70 -21.20 27.57
C PHE A 24 -5.43 -20.16 28.45
N THR A 25 -5.59 -18.92 27.99
CA THR A 25 -6.43 -17.93 28.68
C THR A 25 -7.91 -18.34 28.60
N CYS A 26 -8.57 -18.41 29.75
CA CYS A 26 -10.01 -18.73 29.87
C CYS A 26 -10.88 -17.49 29.59
N SER A 27 -12.19 -17.70 29.44
CA SER A 27 -13.15 -16.62 29.13
C SER A 27 -13.28 -15.56 30.24
N ASP A 28 -12.94 -15.92 31.47
CA ASP A 28 -12.90 -15.02 32.63
C ASP A 28 -11.54 -14.29 32.78
N GLY A 29 -10.60 -14.52 31.86
CA GLY A 29 -9.24 -13.96 31.89
C GLY A 29 -8.24 -14.75 32.74
N SER A 30 -8.66 -15.82 33.41
CA SER A 30 -7.73 -16.69 34.14
C SER A 30 -6.84 -17.51 33.20
N PHE A 31 -5.72 -18.04 33.71
CA PHE A 31 -4.83 -18.95 32.99
C PHE A 31 -4.96 -20.35 33.57
N ASN A 32 -5.18 -21.36 32.71
CA ASN A 32 -5.21 -22.76 33.12
C ASN A 32 -4.72 -23.65 31.96
N ASP A 33 -3.57 -24.32 32.13
CA ASP A 33 -2.99 -25.26 31.15
C ASP A 33 -3.15 -26.70 31.69
N PRO A 34 -3.80 -27.63 30.96
CA PRO A 34 -4.10 -27.60 29.52
C PRO A 34 -5.52 -27.16 29.14
N ASP A 35 -6.31 -26.74 30.11
CA ASP A 35 -7.71 -26.35 29.88
C ASP A 35 -7.83 -25.05 29.08
N CYS A 36 -9.05 -24.65 28.71
CA CYS A 36 -9.32 -23.36 28.06
C CYS A 36 -8.67 -23.08 26.69
N LYS A 37 -7.92 -24.02 26.10
CA LYS A 37 -7.39 -23.89 24.73
C LYS A 37 -8.46 -23.51 23.70
N LEU A 38 -9.65 -24.10 23.84
CA LEU A 38 -10.80 -23.88 22.94
C LEU A 38 -11.82 -22.86 23.48
N SER A 39 -11.58 -22.29 24.66
CA SER A 39 -12.48 -21.29 25.24
C SER A 39 -12.39 -19.97 24.50
N THR A 40 -13.53 -19.27 24.38
CA THR A 40 -13.59 -17.91 23.85
C THR A 40 -12.67 -16.99 24.66
N LYS A 41 -11.76 -16.30 23.96
CA LYS A 41 -10.77 -15.42 24.57
C LYS A 41 -11.34 -14.01 24.82
N PRO A 42 -10.94 -13.33 25.91
CA PRO A 42 -11.26 -11.93 26.11
C PRO A 42 -10.77 -11.07 24.94
N GLN A 43 -11.48 -9.97 24.67
CA GLN A 43 -11.19 -9.03 23.59
C GLN A 43 -10.75 -7.65 24.13
N PRO A 44 -9.54 -7.53 24.73
CA PRO A 44 -9.05 -6.29 25.33
C PRO A 44 -8.76 -5.18 24.30
N GLN A 45 -8.53 -5.52 23.04
CA GLN A 45 -8.12 -4.60 21.99
C GLN A 45 -9.09 -3.43 21.77
N TRP A 46 -10.39 -3.68 21.96
CA TRP A 46 -11.42 -2.66 21.84
C TRP A 46 -11.57 -1.83 23.12
N MET A 47 -11.56 -2.49 24.27
CA MET A 47 -11.70 -1.83 25.57
C MET A 47 -10.49 -0.93 25.89
N ASN A 48 -9.31 -1.35 25.47
CA ASN A 48 -8.04 -0.68 25.75
C ASN A 48 -7.56 0.20 24.59
N ASN A 49 -8.38 0.39 23.55
CA ASN A 49 -8.11 1.25 22.41
C ASN A 49 -6.72 1.01 21.77
N TRP A 50 -6.38 -0.25 21.48
CA TRP A 50 -5.04 -0.64 21.01
C TRP A 50 -4.61 0.03 19.70
N LEU A 51 -5.55 0.47 18.87
CA LEU A 51 -5.25 1.21 17.64
C LEU A 51 -4.60 2.58 17.90
N SER A 52 -4.81 3.14 19.10
CA SER A 52 -4.17 4.39 19.52
C SER A 52 -2.80 4.21 20.18
N ASP A 53 -2.42 2.97 20.51
CA ASP A 53 -1.10 2.66 21.08
C ASP A 53 -0.05 2.69 19.97
N PRO A 54 0.96 3.60 20.03
CA PRO A 54 1.94 3.75 18.96
C PRO A 54 2.74 2.47 18.67
N ASN A 55 3.07 1.68 19.69
CA ASN A 55 3.87 0.46 19.54
C ASN A 55 3.05 -0.64 18.87
N ARG A 56 1.77 -0.80 19.27
CA ARG A 56 0.87 -1.78 18.64
C ARG A 56 0.51 -1.37 17.22
N ASN A 57 0.32 -0.08 16.99
CA ASN A 57 0.03 0.45 15.67
C ASN A 57 1.23 0.26 14.72
N GLN A 58 2.46 0.30 15.21
CA GLN A 58 3.64 -0.03 14.39
C GLN A 58 3.58 -1.46 13.85
N ILE A 59 3.16 -2.43 14.68
CA ILE A 59 2.98 -3.83 14.25
C ILE A 59 1.91 -3.92 13.17
N TYR A 60 0.76 -3.28 13.42
CA TYR A 60 -0.36 -3.24 12.49
C TYR A 60 0.04 -2.68 11.13
N ASN A 61 0.70 -1.53 11.11
CA ASN A 61 1.13 -0.86 9.88
C ASN A 61 2.16 -1.71 9.12
N ALA A 62 3.13 -2.30 9.81
CA ALA A 62 4.12 -3.17 9.19
C ALA A 62 3.45 -4.40 8.55
N TRP A 63 2.49 -5.02 9.22
CA TRP A 63 1.78 -6.19 8.70
C TRP A 63 0.83 -5.83 7.56
N SER A 64 0.13 -4.70 7.68
CA SER A 64 -0.72 -4.14 6.63
C SER A 64 0.07 -3.92 5.34
N ARG A 65 1.23 -3.25 5.44
CA ARG A 65 2.13 -3.02 4.30
C ARG A 65 2.62 -4.32 3.68
N ILE A 66 3.07 -5.28 4.49
CA ILE A 66 3.54 -6.59 3.98
C ILE A 66 2.42 -7.35 3.29
N ASN A 67 1.20 -7.33 3.83
CA ASN A 67 0.06 -7.99 3.21
C ASN A 67 -0.35 -7.30 1.90
N ASN A 68 -0.32 -5.96 1.85
CA ASN A 68 -0.55 -5.22 0.62
C ASN A 68 0.44 -5.62 -0.47
N LEU A 69 1.73 -5.62 -0.17
CA LEU A 69 2.78 -6.08 -1.08
C LEU A 69 2.54 -7.52 -1.54
N LYS A 70 2.21 -8.42 -0.60
CA LYS A 70 1.97 -9.83 -0.92
C LYS A 70 0.78 -10.07 -1.84
N ILE A 71 -0.26 -9.24 -1.75
CA ILE A 71 -1.47 -9.36 -2.58
C ILE A 71 -1.22 -8.78 -3.97
N ASN A 72 -0.50 -7.67 -4.04
CA ASN A 72 -0.40 -6.87 -5.26
C ASN A 72 0.86 -7.16 -6.09
N GLU A 73 1.92 -7.70 -5.49
CA GLU A 73 3.20 -7.92 -6.16
C GLU A 73 3.42 -9.41 -6.49
N PRO A 74 3.47 -9.79 -7.78
CA PRO A 74 3.59 -11.20 -8.19
C PRO A 74 4.84 -11.92 -7.65
N VAL A 75 5.92 -11.17 -7.33
CA VAL A 75 7.15 -11.75 -6.78
C VAL A 75 6.91 -12.60 -5.52
N PHE A 76 5.90 -12.27 -4.71
CA PHE A 76 5.60 -13.02 -3.48
C PHE A 76 4.86 -14.35 -3.72
N GLU A 77 4.54 -14.69 -4.96
CA GLU A 77 4.08 -16.02 -5.39
C GLU A 77 5.20 -16.88 -5.98
N GLY A 78 6.39 -16.29 -6.18
CA GLY A 78 7.55 -16.94 -6.80
C GLY A 78 8.33 -17.89 -5.90
N ASP A 79 9.57 -18.12 -6.28
CA ASP A 79 10.54 -18.94 -5.56
C ASP A 79 11.16 -18.17 -4.39
N TYR A 80 11.76 -18.91 -3.45
CA TYR A 80 12.43 -18.31 -2.31
C TYR A 80 13.59 -19.17 -1.79
N ALA A 81 14.53 -18.51 -1.13
CA ALA A 81 15.62 -19.12 -0.37
C ALA A 81 15.65 -18.52 1.04
N ILE A 82 15.88 -19.37 2.04
CA ILE A 82 15.95 -18.94 3.44
C ILE A 82 17.30 -19.38 4.00
N ASP A 83 18.01 -18.42 4.56
CA ASP A 83 19.16 -18.65 5.41
C ASP A 83 18.73 -18.42 6.86
N SER A 84 18.72 -19.49 7.65
CA SER A 84 18.21 -19.48 9.02
C SER A 84 18.98 -20.46 9.89
N GLY A 85 18.90 -20.27 11.21
CA GLY A 85 19.71 -21.00 12.20
C GLY A 85 20.42 -20.09 13.19
N THR A 86 20.40 -18.78 12.94
CA THR A 86 20.85 -17.73 13.85
C THR A 86 19.68 -16.79 14.20
N LEU A 87 19.92 -15.81 15.07
CA LEU A 87 18.99 -14.72 15.35
C LEU A 87 18.93 -13.68 14.22
N THR A 88 19.67 -13.88 13.12
CA THR A 88 19.73 -12.95 11.99
C THR A 88 19.35 -13.61 10.67
N PRO A 89 18.13 -14.19 10.56
CA PRO A 89 17.75 -14.89 9.34
C PRO A 89 17.60 -13.92 8.17
N ARG A 90 17.87 -14.45 6.99
CA ARG A 90 17.72 -13.78 5.70
C ARG A 90 16.76 -14.58 4.85
N ILE A 91 15.89 -13.87 4.14
CA ILE A 91 14.96 -14.44 3.17
C ILE A 91 15.20 -13.73 1.84
N TYR A 92 15.36 -14.52 0.78
CA TYR A 92 15.40 -14.03 -0.59
C TYR A 92 14.18 -14.57 -1.32
N VAL A 93 13.36 -13.70 -1.89
CA VAL A 93 12.17 -14.05 -2.68
C VAL A 93 12.40 -13.55 -4.10
N PHE A 94 12.10 -14.38 -5.09
CA PHE A 94 12.34 -14.03 -6.49
C PHE A 94 11.39 -14.74 -7.44
N ASP A 95 11.12 -14.08 -8.56
CA ASP A 95 10.44 -14.68 -9.70
C ASP A 95 11.16 -14.29 -10.99
N ASN A 96 11.72 -15.28 -11.69
CA ASN A 96 12.47 -15.05 -12.93
C ASN A 96 11.57 -14.85 -14.15
N SER A 97 10.26 -15.07 -14.03
CA SER A 97 9.28 -14.79 -15.08
C SER A 97 8.92 -13.31 -15.19
N ILE A 98 9.13 -12.54 -14.11
CA ILE A 98 8.87 -11.10 -14.06
C ILE A 98 10.02 -10.33 -14.74
N PRO A 99 9.71 -9.32 -15.57
CA PRO A 99 10.71 -8.45 -16.19
C PRO A 99 11.68 -7.80 -15.19
N ALA A 100 12.92 -7.55 -15.62
CA ALA A 100 13.98 -7.04 -14.75
C ALA A 100 13.76 -5.59 -14.25
N ASN A 101 12.88 -4.85 -14.93
CA ASN A 101 12.47 -3.48 -14.60
C ASN A 101 11.29 -3.44 -13.60
N GLU A 102 10.68 -4.57 -13.31
CA GLU A 102 9.59 -4.70 -12.34
C GLU A 102 10.10 -5.35 -11.06
N LEU A 103 9.28 -5.34 -10.01
CA LEU A 103 9.63 -5.93 -8.72
C LEU A 103 9.66 -7.45 -8.85
N ARG A 104 10.86 -8.02 -8.98
CA ARG A 104 11.08 -9.45 -9.20
C ARG A 104 12.05 -10.11 -8.23
N ASN A 105 12.80 -9.32 -7.47
CA ASN A 105 13.78 -9.78 -6.50
C ASN A 105 13.62 -8.99 -5.21
N VAL A 106 13.46 -9.68 -4.08
CA VAL A 106 13.26 -9.10 -2.75
C VAL A 106 14.23 -9.76 -1.76
N VAL A 107 15.02 -8.94 -1.06
CA VAL A 107 15.93 -9.37 0.00
C VAL A 107 15.40 -8.85 1.34
N ILE A 108 15.14 -9.76 2.27
CA ILE A 108 14.64 -9.46 3.62
C ILE A 108 15.68 -9.89 4.63
N LEU A 109 16.00 -8.98 5.54
CA LEU A 109 16.97 -9.19 6.62
C LEU A 109 16.28 -8.91 7.94
N ALA A 110 16.43 -9.79 8.92
CA ALA A 110 15.87 -9.59 10.26
C ALA A 110 16.97 -9.63 11.32
N ASN A 111 16.76 -8.91 12.42
CA ASN A 111 17.55 -9.04 13.63
C ASN A 111 16.62 -9.35 14.82
N PHE A 112 16.61 -10.61 15.25
CA PHE A 112 15.89 -11.08 16.42
C PHE A 112 16.72 -11.02 17.71
N ASP A 113 17.95 -10.49 17.66
CA ASP A 113 18.77 -10.23 18.83
C ASP A 113 18.32 -8.94 19.54
N VAL A 114 18.71 -8.80 20.81
CA VAL A 114 18.48 -7.62 21.64
C VAL A 114 19.60 -6.56 21.49
N VAL A 115 20.59 -6.83 20.64
CA VAL A 115 21.64 -5.89 20.24
C VAL A 115 21.63 -5.66 18.73
N ALA A 116 22.16 -4.52 18.28
CA ALA A 116 22.32 -4.26 16.86
C ALA A 116 23.30 -5.26 16.21
N GLN A 117 22.95 -5.75 15.03
CA GLN A 117 23.73 -6.76 14.30
C GLN A 117 24.03 -6.28 12.88
N ASN A 118 25.24 -6.57 12.41
CA ASN A 118 25.62 -6.37 11.01
C ASN A 118 25.30 -7.64 10.23
N VAL A 119 24.26 -7.60 9.41
CA VAL A 119 23.78 -8.75 8.64
C VAL A 119 24.28 -8.67 7.21
N THR A 120 24.88 -9.76 6.72
CA THR A 120 25.36 -9.84 5.33
C THR A 120 24.18 -10.17 4.41
N PRO A 121 23.83 -9.27 3.47
CA PRO A 121 22.58 -9.40 2.72
C PRO A 121 22.64 -10.40 1.57
N ASP A 122 23.82 -10.66 1.00
CA ASP A 122 24.03 -11.47 -0.21
C ASP A 122 23.04 -11.12 -1.33
N PHE A 123 23.00 -9.85 -1.71
CA PHE A 123 22.18 -9.42 -2.84
C PHE A 123 22.54 -10.23 -4.10
N PRO A 124 21.56 -10.58 -4.96
CA PRO A 124 21.84 -11.36 -6.18
C PRO A 124 22.69 -10.58 -7.19
N TYR A 125 22.67 -9.25 -7.14
CA TYR A 125 23.44 -8.35 -7.99
C TYR A 125 23.56 -6.95 -7.37
N THR A 126 24.52 -6.18 -7.87
CA THR A 126 24.74 -4.77 -7.51
C THR A 126 23.71 -3.85 -8.18
N GLY A 127 23.44 -2.70 -7.58
CA GLY A 127 22.52 -1.70 -8.11
C GLY A 127 21.73 -0.98 -7.03
N THR A 128 20.75 -0.20 -7.43
CA THR A 128 19.82 0.45 -6.49
C THR A 128 18.77 -0.53 -6.03
N TRP A 129 18.56 -0.60 -4.72
CA TRP A 129 17.51 -1.37 -4.08
C TRP A 129 16.65 -0.46 -3.21
N TYR A 130 15.34 -0.61 -3.31
CA TYR A 130 14.36 0.27 -2.65
C TYR A 130 13.86 -0.35 -1.36
N ASP A 131 13.67 0.44 -0.31
CA ASP A 131 13.02 -0.03 0.92
C ASP A 131 11.52 -0.22 0.67
N LEU A 132 11.06 -1.47 0.69
CA LEU A 132 9.66 -1.79 0.42
C LEU A 132 8.73 -1.40 1.58
N MET A 133 9.27 -1.18 2.77
CA MET A 133 8.52 -0.73 3.94
C MET A 133 8.27 0.78 3.93
N ASP A 134 9.00 1.53 3.10
CA ASP A 134 8.73 2.95 2.84
C ASP A 134 7.70 3.08 1.71
N GLU A 135 6.47 3.41 2.09
CA GLU A 135 5.36 3.59 1.16
C GLU A 135 5.57 4.76 0.19
N SER A 136 6.38 5.75 0.56
CA SER A 136 6.69 6.88 -0.33
C SER A 136 7.63 6.51 -1.48
N GLY A 137 8.30 5.37 -1.40
CA GLY A 137 9.30 4.94 -2.38
C GLY A 137 10.55 5.83 -2.45
N SER A 138 10.75 6.71 -1.46
CA SER A 138 11.84 7.71 -1.47
C SER A 138 13.15 7.14 -0.93
N SER A 139 13.09 6.12 -0.08
CA SER A 139 14.27 5.49 0.49
C SER A 139 14.79 4.32 -0.36
N SER A 140 16.10 4.35 -0.59
CA SER A 140 16.82 3.33 -1.33
C SER A 140 18.27 3.25 -0.87
N ILE A 141 18.92 2.14 -1.21
CA ILE A 141 20.34 1.90 -1.00
C ILE A 141 21.01 1.59 -2.33
N ASN A 142 22.25 2.06 -2.51
CA ASN A 142 23.06 1.67 -3.65
C ASN A 142 24.02 0.55 -3.23
N VAL A 143 23.76 -0.66 -3.71
CA VAL A 143 24.56 -1.86 -3.44
C VAL A 143 25.72 -1.91 -4.43
N SER A 144 26.91 -1.50 -3.99
CA SER A 144 28.16 -1.59 -4.76
C SER A 144 28.87 -2.93 -4.59
N ASN A 145 28.62 -3.64 -3.47
CA ASN A 145 29.08 -4.99 -3.20
C ASN A 145 27.97 -5.75 -2.46
N THR A 146 27.60 -6.91 -3.00
CA THR A 146 26.49 -7.75 -2.56
C THR A 146 26.65 -8.32 -1.17
N THR A 147 27.88 -8.39 -0.65
CA THR A 147 28.20 -8.93 0.68
C THR A 147 28.51 -7.83 1.71
N THR A 148 28.29 -6.55 1.39
CA THR A 148 28.51 -5.46 2.37
C THR A 148 27.49 -5.59 3.49
N PRO A 149 27.92 -5.74 4.77
CA PRO A 149 26.97 -5.89 5.87
C PRO A 149 26.11 -4.64 6.07
N ILE A 150 24.84 -4.85 6.39
CA ILE A 150 23.87 -3.81 6.75
C ILE A 150 23.62 -3.89 8.25
N ASN A 151 23.77 -2.75 8.94
CA ASN A 151 23.46 -2.66 10.36
C ASN A 151 21.94 -2.64 10.58
N ILE A 152 21.44 -3.59 11.37
CA ILE A 152 20.01 -3.70 11.71
C ILE A 152 19.87 -3.58 13.23
N PRO A 153 19.12 -2.59 13.73
CA PRO A 153 18.85 -2.44 15.16
C PRO A 153 18.15 -3.68 15.76
N PRO A 154 18.16 -3.83 17.10
CA PRO A 154 17.53 -4.97 17.75
C PRO A 154 16.02 -5.01 17.49
N GLY A 155 15.50 -6.20 17.16
CA GLY A 155 14.08 -6.42 16.88
C GLY A 155 13.57 -5.84 15.55
N GLU A 156 14.45 -5.24 14.73
CA GLU A 156 14.08 -4.64 13.45
C GLU A 156 14.32 -5.59 12.27
N PHE A 157 13.77 -5.21 11.12
CA PHE A 157 14.04 -5.85 9.85
C PHE A 157 14.20 -4.79 8.75
N ARG A 158 14.76 -5.20 7.62
CA ARG A 158 14.86 -4.43 6.37
C ARG A 158 14.32 -5.29 5.24
N MET A 159 13.63 -4.66 4.30
CA MET A 159 13.07 -5.34 3.13
C MET A 159 13.39 -4.52 1.90
N TYR A 160 14.20 -5.07 1.01
CA TYR A 160 14.70 -4.39 -0.17
C TYR A 160 14.20 -5.04 -1.44
N GLY A 161 13.66 -4.26 -2.37
CA GLY A 161 13.25 -4.70 -3.71
C GLY A 161 14.13 -4.12 -4.81
N ASN A 162 14.28 -4.83 -5.93
CA ASN A 162 15.04 -4.34 -7.08
C ASN A 162 14.35 -3.20 -7.85
N ALA A 163 13.04 -3.04 -7.66
CA ALA A 163 12.22 -1.98 -8.24
C ALA A 163 11.21 -1.52 -7.19
N LEU A 164 10.49 -0.44 -7.48
CA LEU A 164 9.35 -0.03 -6.66
C LEU A 164 8.17 -0.98 -6.94
N PRO A 165 7.33 -1.26 -5.92
CA PRO A 165 6.06 -1.96 -6.11
C PRO A 165 5.21 -1.27 -7.18
N GLU A 166 4.52 -2.04 -8.02
CA GLU A 166 3.58 -1.46 -8.97
C GLU A 166 2.38 -0.90 -8.21
N THR A 167 2.28 0.42 -8.14
CA THR A 167 1.09 1.10 -7.62
C THR A 167 -0.03 0.99 -8.66
N LEU A 168 -0.62 -0.19 -8.82
CA LEU A 168 -1.90 -0.34 -9.54
C LEU A 168 -3.09 0.15 -8.69
N SER A 169 -2.84 0.81 -7.55
CA SER A 169 -3.80 1.75 -7.00
C SER A 169 -3.92 2.91 -8.00
N SER A 170 -4.86 2.80 -8.95
CA SER A 170 -5.73 3.94 -9.08
C SER A 170 -6.32 4.10 -7.69
N ASP A 171 -5.81 5.03 -6.90
CA ASP A 171 -6.59 5.53 -5.79
C ASP A 171 -7.93 5.86 -6.43
N ASP A 172 -8.93 5.02 -6.16
CA ASP A 172 -10.32 5.31 -6.47
C ASP A 172 -10.62 6.44 -5.50
N PHE A 173 -10.14 7.63 -5.91
CA PHE A 173 -9.96 8.77 -5.05
C PHE A 173 -11.35 9.10 -4.58
N GLU A 174 -11.59 8.89 -3.29
CA GLU A 174 -12.86 9.18 -2.65
C GLU A 174 -13.35 10.51 -3.17
N LEU A 175 -14.60 10.55 -3.66
CA LEU A 175 -15.33 11.77 -4.01
C LEU A 175 -14.93 12.89 -3.05
N ASN A 176 -13.98 13.75 -3.48
CA ASN A 176 -13.70 14.99 -2.78
C ASN A 176 -15.04 15.71 -2.78
N GLN A 177 -15.74 15.74 -1.64
CA GLN A 177 -17.02 16.46 -1.49
C GLN A 177 -16.87 17.95 -1.81
N ASP A 178 -15.63 18.42 -1.97
CA ASP A 178 -15.24 19.75 -2.36
C ASP A 178 -15.21 20.01 -3.87
N PHE A 179 -15.19 19.01 -4.77
CA PHE A 179 -15.23 19.30 -6.21
C PHE A 179 -16.67 19.56 -6.68
N LYS A 180 -16.95 20.81 -7.07
CA LYS A 180 -18.29 21.26 -7.46
C LYS A 180 -18.29 21.75 -8.90
N ILE A 181 -19.24 21.23 -9.67
CA ILE A 181 -19.59 21.72 -10.99
C ILE A 181 -20.86 22.57 -10.84
N TYR A 182 -20.82 23.80 -11.33
CA TYR A 182 -21.98 24.69 -11.29
C TYR A 182 -22.09 25.56 -12.56
N PRO A 183 -23.31 25.82 -13.06
CA PRO A 183 -24.55 25.16 -12.67
C PRO A 183 -24.55 23.68 -13.10
N ASN A 184 -25.18 22.82 -12.31
CA ASN A 184 -25.44 21.43 -12.65
C ASN A 184 -26.84 21.07 -12.12
N PRO A 185 -27.86 20.93 -12.98
CA PRO A 185 -27.81 20.84 -14.45
C PRO A 185 -27.44 22.14 -15.17
N THR A 186 -26.97 22.04 -16.43
CA THR A 186 -26.57 23.17 -17.29
C THR A 186 -27.11 23.05 -18.72
N PHE A 187 -27.17 24.16 -19.46
CA PHE A 187 -27.49 24.20 -20.89
C PHE A 187 -26.22 24.21 -21.74
N ASP A 188 -25.49 25.33 -21.72
CA ASP A 188 -24.37 25.57 -22.63
C ASP A 188 -23.02 25.65 -21.94
N THR A 189 -22.97 26.06 -20.68
CA THR A 189 -21.69 26.32 -19.99
C THR A 189 -21.68 25.90 -18.54
N PHE A 190 -20.55 25.43 -18.04
CA PHE A 190 -20.35 25.17 -16.62
C PHE A 190 -19.01 25.74 -16.12
N GLN A 191 -18.89 25.86 -14.81
CA GLN A 191 -17.69 26.21 -14.08
C GLN A 191 -17.37 25.15 -13.03
N ILE A 192 -16.13 25.18 -12.56
CA ILE A 192 -15.58 24.31 -11.52
C ILE A 192 -14.98 25.19 -10.43
N ASN A 193 -14.90 24.69 -9.21
CA ASN A 193 -14.40 25.46 -8.06
C ASN A 193 -12.91 25.20 -7.71
N ARG A 194 -12.14 24.58 -8.61
CA ARG A 194 -10.72 24.26 -8.40
C ARG A 194 -9.91 24.49 -9.67
N ASP A 195 -8.60 24.66 -9.47
CA ASP A 195 -7.64 24.76 -10.57
C ASP A 195 -7.28 23.35 -11.07
N ILE A 196 -7.29 23.14 -12.38
CA ILE A 196 -7.08 21.84 -13.02
C ILE A 196 -6.33 22.01 -14.34
N ASP A 197 -5.62 20.98 -14.80
CA ASP A 197 -4.85 21.04 -16.06
C ASP A 197 -5.68 20.67 -17.28
N SER A 198 -6.53 19.64 -17.13
CA SER A 198 -7.38 19.15 -18.23
C SER A 198 -8.74 18.63 -17.74
N ILE A 199 -9.73 18.67 -18.64
CA ILE A 199 -11.04 18.04 -18.48
C ILE A 199 -11.32 17.14 -19.67
N ASP A 200 -11.69 15.90 -19.40
CA ASP A 200 -12.26 14.96 -20.36
C ASP A 200 -13.76 14.75 -20.06
N ILE A 201 -14.61 14.81 -21.09
CA ILE A 201 -16.05 14.56 -21.00
C ILE A 201 -16.38 13.27 -21.74
N TYR A 202 -16.99 12.34 -21.04
CA TYR A 202 -17.42 11.05 -21.56
C TYR A 202 -18.95 10.93 -21.58
N ASP A 203 -19.47 10.18 -22.54
CA ASP A 203 -20.86 9.71 -22.48
C ASP A 203 -21.01 8.52 -21.51
N LEU A 204 -22.24 8.06 -21.29
CA LEU A 204 -22.53 6.92 -20.43
C LEU A 204 -21.99 5.58 -20.97
N THR A 205 -21.54 5.53 -22.23
CA THR A 205 -20.89 4.35 -22.82
C THR A 205 -19.37 4.38 -22.65
N GLY A 206 -18.83 5.45 -22.05
CA GLY A 206 -17.38 5.64 -21.85
C GLY A 206 -16.67 6.22 -23.08
N LYS A 207 -17.41 6.67 -24.10
CA LYS A 207 -16.80 7.33 -25.27
C LYS A 207 -16.40 8.75 -24.91
N LEU A 208 -15.15 9.11 -25.18
CA LEU A 208 -14.66 10.48 -25.05
C LEU A 208 -15.35 11.38 -26.09
N ILE A 209 -16.07 12.40 -25.61
CA ILE A 209 -16.84 13.32 -26.44
C ILE A 209 -16.11 14.64 -26.62
N LYS A 210 -15.47 15.15 -25.56
CA LYS A 210 -14.78 16.45 -25.60
C LYS A 210 -13.65 16.49 -24.57
N THR A 211 -12.57 17.17 -24.94
CA THR A 211 -11.43 17.43 -24.06
C THR A 211 -11.14 18.93 -24.02
N PHE A 212 -10.81 19.43 -22.83
CA PHE A 212 -10.31 20.77 -22.60
C PHE A 212 -8.90 20.65 -21.99
N GLU A 213 -7.91 21.29 -22.60
CA GLU A 213 -6.53 21.33 -22.13
C GLU A 213 -6.09 22.79 -22.04
N GLY A 214 -5.31 23.15 -21.02
CA GLY A 214 -4.70 24.48 -20.97
C GLY A 214 -4.47 25.09 -19.61
N GLY A 215 -4.64 24.35 -18.50
CA GLY A 215 -4.47 24.93 -17.16
C GLY A 215 -5.58 25.93 -16.85
N PHE A 216 -6.67 25.44 -16.27
CA PHE A 216 -7.87 26.19 -15.97
C PHE A 216 -7.91 26.56 -14.50
N SER A 217 -8.22 27.83 -14.20
CA SER A 217 -8.51 28.27 -12.83
C SER A 217 -9.99 28.11 -12.47
N SER A 218 -10.33 28.23 -11.20
CA SER A 218 -11.72 28.25 -10.67
C SER A 218 -12.67 29.29 -11.31
N THR A 219 -12.17 30.22 -12.12
CA THR A 219 -13.00 31.19 -12.88
C THR A 219 -13.27 30.78 -14.32
N SER A 220 -12.68 29.67 -14.78
CA SER A 220 -12.76 29.23 -16.16
C SER A 220 -14.15 28.72 -16.51
N VAL A 221 -14.66 29.15 -17.67
CA VAL A 221 -15.96 28.74 -18.19
C VAL A 221 -15.74 27.72 -19.30
N PHE A 222 -16.40 26.57 -19.18
CA PHE A 222 -16.33 25.49 -20.16
C PHE A 222 -17.60 25.46 -21.00
N ASP A 223 -17.45 25.61 -22.31
CA ASP A 223 -18.55 25.58 -23.27
C ASP A 223 -18.82 24.16 -23.78
N ILE A 224 -20.04 23.68 -23.52
CA ILE A 224 -20.57 22.39 -23.95
C ILE A 224 -21.82 22.53 -24.84
N SER A 225 -22.07 23.70 -25.42
CA SER A 225 -23.19 23.98 -26.34
C SER A 225 -23.36 22.92 -27.43
N GLY A 226 -22.26 22.43 -28.01
CA GLY A 226 -22.26 21.40 -29.05
C GLY A 226 -22.60 19.97 -28.59
N LEU A 227 -22.82 19.71 -27.30
CA LEU A 227 -23.23 18.40 -26.78
C LEU A 227 -24.76 18.25 -26.84
N SER A 228 -25.26 17.02 -27.05
CA SER A 228 -26.70 16.71 -26.94
C SER A 228 -27.18 16.70 -25.49
N GLN A 229 -28.49 16.85 -25.27
CA GLN A 229 -29.11 16.69 -23.94
C GLN A 229 -28.91 15.26 -23.44
N SER A 230 -28.13 15.09 -22.36
CA SER A 230 -27.81 13.79 -21.76
C SER A 230 -27.09 13.97 -20.42
N VAL A 231 -26.84 12.85 -19.75
CA VAL A 231 -25.90 12.77 -18.63
C VAL A 231 -24.52 12.44 -19.17
N TYR A 232 -23.52 13.17 -18.70
CA TYR A 232 -22.11 12.94 -19.03
C TYR A 232 -21.29 12.73 -17.75
N ILE A 233 -20.17 12.03 -17.91
CA ILE A 233 -19.14 11.85 -16.89
C ILE A 233 -17.99 12.78 -17.22
N LEU A 234 -17.67 13.66 -16.29
CA LEU A 234 -16.55 14.59 -16.38
C LEU A 234 -15.38 14.01 -15.58
N LYS A 235 -14.20 13.97 -16.20
CA LYS A 235 -12.95 13.57 -15.57
C LYS A 235 -11.95 14.71 -15.66
N ALA A 236 -11.61 15.31 -14.53
CA ALA A 236 -10.62 16.38 -14.42
C ALA A 236 -9.28 15.83 -13.95
N LYS A 237 -8.18 16.41 -14.42
CA LYS A 237 -6.81 16.11 -13.95
C LYS A 237 -6.20 17.35 -13.33
N ASP A 238 -5.59 17.20 -12.16
CA ASP A 238 -4.82 18.28 -11.52
C ASP A 238 -3.35 18.29 -11.96
N ASN A 239 -2.63 19.33 -11.52
CA ASN A 239 -1.20 19.54 -11.80
C ASN A 239 -0.25 18.60 -11.05
N THR A 240 -0.74 17.85 -10.07
CA THR A 240 -0.03 16.79 -9.35
C THR A 240 -0.29 15.40 -9.92
N GLY A 241 -1.11 15.29 -10.98
CA GLY A 241 -1.50 14.05 -11.63
C GLY A 241 -2.75 13.38 -11.04
N GLY A 242 -3.37 13.98 -10.02
CA GLY A 242 -4.62 13.53 -9.41
C GLY A 242 -5.79 13.57 -10.38
N GLN A 243 -6.67 12.57 -10.34
CA GLN A 243 -7.84 12.46 -11.20
C GLN A 243 -9.13 12.60 -10.40
N ILE A 244 -10.04 13.45 -10.84
CA ILE A 244 -11.32 13.71 -10.18
C ILE A 244 -12.45 13.40 -11.16
N THR A 245 -13.45 12.63 -10.74
CA THR A 245 -14.60 12.30 -11.58
C THR A 245 -15.88 12.92 -11.01
N ALA A 246 -16.71 13.52 -11.87
CA ALA A 246 -17.97 14.13 -11.49
C ALA A 246 -19.04 13.95 -12.56
N LYS A 247 -20.31 13.92 -12.14
CA LYS A 247 -21.46 13.82 -13.06
C LYS A 247 -21.94 15.22 -13.46
N ILE A 248 -22.20 15.43 -14.75
CA ILE A 248 -22.85 16.63 -15.27
C ILE A 248 -24.12 16.27 -16.05
N VAL A 249 -25.19 17.04 -15.84
CA VAL A 249 -26.46 16.89 -16.54
C VAL A 249 -26.64 18.05 -17.51
N LYS A 250 -26.68 17.76 -18.81
CA LYS A 250 -27.01 18.74 -19.84
C LYS A 250 -28.50 18.69 -20.17
N LEU A 251 -29.16 19.83 -19.97
CA LEU A 251 -30.57 20.07 -20.31
C LEU A 251 -30.74 20.64 -21.71
#